data_AF-A0A239EGB5-F1
#
_entry.id   AF-A0A239EGB5-F1
#
_cell.length_a   1.000
_cell.length_b   1.000
_cell.length_c   1.000
_cell.angle_alpha   90.00
_cell.angle_beta   90.00
_cell.angle_gamma   90.00
#
_symmetry.space_group_name_H-M   'P 1'
#
loop_
_entity.id
_entity.type
_entity.pdbx_description
1 polymer ?
#
loop_
_entity_poly.entity_id
_entity_poly.type
_entity_poly.pdbx_seq_one_letter_code
_entity_poly.pdbx_strand_id
1 'polypeptide(L)' 'MGRLIKWLFYLLVLGFLALVVYAYIGPILGADFGPEQFERRMPVQLNDS' A
#
# COMPACT_ATOMS: atom_id res chain seq x y z
N MET A 1 30.87 18.08 6.44
CA MET A 1 29.64 17.80 5.65
C MET A 1 29.13 16.36 5.76
N GLY A 2 29.97 15.32 5.84
CA GLY A 2 29.50 13.92 5.92
C GLY A 2 28.61 13.59 7.14
N ARG A 3 28.75 14.32 8.25
CA ARG A 3 27.92 14.12 9.45
C ARG A 3 26.45 14.45 9.20
N LEU A 4 26.15 15.51 8.43
CA LEU A 4 24.76 15.89 8.09
C LEU A 4 24.13 14.87 7.16
N ILE A 5 24.87 14.40 6.15
CA ILE A 5 24.41 13.38 5.20
C ILE A 5 24.07 12.08 5.94
N LYS A 6 24.89 11.68 6.93
CA LYS A 6 24.60 10.51 7.77
C LYS A 6 23.26 10.64 8.51
N TRP A 7 22.96 11.82 9.06
CA TRP A 7 21.67 12.10 9.69
C TRP A 7 20.50 12.09 8.71
N LEU A 8 20.68 12.69 7.52
CA LEU A 8 19.67 12.65 6.47
C LEU A 8 19.35 11.21 6.03
N PHE A 9 20.36 10.34 5.96
CA PHE A 9 20.16 8.93 5.66
C PHE A 9 19.35 8.23 6.76
N TYR A 10 19.66 8.48 8.04
CA TYR A 10 18.86 7.93 9.13
C TYR A 10 17.41 8.44 9.11
N LEU A 11 17.19 9.71 8.82
CA LEU A 11 15.83 10.26 8.69
C LEU A 11 15.08 9.67 7.49
N LEU A 12 15.76 9.44 6.37
CA LEU A 12 15.17 8.79 5.20
C LEU A 12 14.73 7.36 5.53
N VAL A 13 15.60 6.58 6.19
CA VAL A 13 15.29 5.23 6.64
C VAL A 13 14.13 5.24 7.64
N LEU A 14 14.15 6.17 8.60
CA LEU A 14 13.08 6.31 9.59
C LEU A 14 11.73 6.66 8.94
N GLY A 15 11.73 7.61 8.00
CA GLY A 15 10.54 8.00 7.25
C GLY A 15 9.99 6.85 6.41
N PHE A 16 10.88 6.09 5.75
CA PHE A 16 10.49 4.87 5.04
C PHE A 16 9.87 3.84 5.98
N LEU A 17 10.48 3.60 7.15
CA LEU A 17 9.93 2.68 8.15
C LEU A 17 8.54 3.12 8.62
N ALA A 18 8.34 4.41 8.86
CA ALA A 18 7.05 4.95 9.27
C ALA A 18 5.97 4.71 8.20
N LEU A 19 6.31 4.88 6.92
CA LEU A 19 5.40 4.60 5.80
C LEU A 19 5.07 3.10 5.72
N VAL A 20 6.05 2.22 5.90
CA VAL A 20 5.82 0.77 5.94
C VAL A 20 4.87 0.41 7.08
N VAL A 21 5.14 0.88 8.30
CA VAL A 21 4.27 0.64 9.46
C VAL A 21 2.86 1.16 9.20
N TYR A 22 2.71 2.35 8.63
CA TYR A 22 1.41 2.91 8.27
C TYR A 22 0.68 2.07 7.21
N ALA A 23 1.37 1.50 6.22
CA ALA A 23 0.73 0.62 5.25
C ALA A 23 0.16 -0.66 5.90
N TYR A 24 0.82 -1.19 6.93
CA TYR A 24 0.34 -2.38 7.66
C TYR A 24 -0.77 -2.06 8.69
N ILE A 25 -0.65 -0.95 9.41
CA ILE A 25 -1.61 -0.57 10.47
C ILE A 25 -2.75 0.28 9.91
N GLY A 26 -2.60 0.87 8.73
CA GLY A 26 -3.57 1.75 8.08
C GLY A 26 -4.99 1.19 7.99
N PRO A 27 -5.21 -0.11 7.67
CA PRO A 27 -6.55 -0.69 7.66
C PRO A 27 -7.25 -0.62 9.03
N ILE A 28 -6.49 -0.69 10.13
CA ILE A 28 -7.01 -0.58 11.50
C ILE A 28 -7.36 0.88 11.84
N LEU A 29 -6.67 1.83 11.22
CA LEU A 29 -6.91 3.27 11.35
C LEU A 29 -8.01 3.80 10.39
N GLY A 30 -8.62 2.91 9.60
CA GLY A 30 -9.67 3.26 8.63
C GLY A 30 -9.14 3.74 7.27
N ALA A 31 -7.86 3.52 6.96
CA ALA A 31 -7.35 3.73 5.61
C ALA A 31 -7.66 2.48 4.75
N ASP A 32 -8.37 2.68 3.65
CA ASP A 32 -8.63 1.63 2.66
C ASP A 32 -7.64 1.76 1.50
N PHE A 33 -6.84 0.72 1.29
CA PHE A 33 -5.87 0.64 0.20
C PHE A 33 -6.31 -0.36 -0.88
N GLY A 34 -7.48 -0.99 -0.71
CA GLY A 34 -8.04 -1.92 -1.67
C GLY A 34 -8.65 -1.20 -2.87
N PRO A 35 -8.69 -1.85 -4.05
CA PRO A 35 -9.51 -1.36 -5.14
C PRO A 35 -10.98 -1.49 -4.76
N GLU A 36 -11.77 -0.49 -5.18
CA GLU A 36 -13.20 -0.45 -4.97
C GLU A 36 -13.84 -1.70 -5.60
N GLN A 37 -14.50 -2.51 -4.76
CA GLN A 37 -15.05 -3.80 -5.16
C GLN A 37 -16.42 -3.57 -5.80
N PHE A 38 -16.51 -3.78 -7.12
CA PHE A 38 -17.78 -3.75 -7.85
C PHE A 38 -18.22 -5.15 -8.21
N GLU A 39 -19.51 -5.43 -8.01
CA GLU A 39 -20.11 -6.68 -8.46
C GLU A 39 -20.13 -6.72 -10.00
N ARG A 40 -19.28 -7.56 -10.60
CA ARG A 40 -19.32 -7.84 -12.04
C ARG A 40 -20.11 -9.12 -12.30
N ARG A 41 -21.26 -8.98 -12.95
CA ARG A 41 -22.01 -10.11 -13.53
C ARG A 41 -21.74 -10.16 -15.02
N MET A 42 -21.08 -11.23 -15.47
CA MET A 42 -20.85 -11.50 -16.89
C MET A 42 -21.65 -12.73 -17.29
N PRO A 43 -22.47 -12.67 -18.36
CA PRO A 43 -23.14 -13.84 -18.88
C PRO A 43 -22.08 -14.82 -19.41
N VAL A 44 -22.16 -16.08 -18.96
CA VAL A 44 -21.32 -17.16 -19.49
C VAL A 44 -21.98 -17.65 -20.79
N GLN A 45 -21.26 -17.58 -21.90
CA GLN A 45 -21.66 -18.26 -23.13
C GLN A 45 -21.29 -19.73 -22.98
N LEU A 46 -22.28 -20.58 -22.69
CA LEU A 46 -22.15 -22.03 -22.82
C LEU A 46 -22.34 -22.36 -24.30
N ASN A 47 -21.26 -22.74 -24.99
CA ASN A 47 -21.38 -23.34 -26.32
C ASN A 47 -21.62 -24.83 -26.14
N ASP A 48 -22.83 -25.30 -26.45
CA ASP A 48 -23.11 -26.74 -26.55
C ASP A 48 -22.33 -27.31 -27.75
N SER A 49 -21.62 -28.41 -27.51
CA SER A 49 -20.78 -29.12 -28.50
C SER A 49 -21.43 -30.42 -28.94
#